data_AF-A0A1Z3HLD6-F1
#
_entry.id   AF-A0A1Z3HLD6-F1
#
_cell.length_a   1.000
_cell.length_b   1.000
_cell.length_c   1.000
_cell.angle_alpha   90.00
_cell.angle_beta   90.00
_cell.angle_gamma   90.00
#
_symmetry.space_group_name_H-M   'P 1'
#
loop_
_entity.id
_entity.type
_entity.pdbx_description
1 polymer ?
#
loop_
_entity_poly.entity_id
_entity_poly.type
_entity_poly.pdbx_seq_one_letter_code
_entity_poly.pdbx_strand_id
1 'polypeptide(L)'
;MASQSLGDPVTVHHRAQQLSCEQSFYYFAYGSCMCPVDLKRSLGESTHGYVVGPALLPGYRLGFFRRSQRRNCGVLDVIQDAEAQVHGVLYRLPWRLSACLDEREEGYCQQRVTVHCRGRCYPQTRTYTVVDKLYQEIAPNDWYSSVVLRGAWTCGLPEQYCWQLFHHIQRLQQRRSPDVWSRI
;
A
#
# COMPACT_ATOMS: atom_id res chain seq x y z
N MET A 1 33.16 -36.40 -7.36
CA MET A 1 31.91 -36.82 -6.69
C MET A 1 31.39 -35.64 -5.91
N ALA A 2 30.32 -34.99 -6.40
CA ALA A 2 29.69 -33.85 -5.73
C ALA A 2 28.36 -34.33 -5.13
N SER A 3 28.25 -34.33 -3.81
CA SER A 3 27.03 -34.63 -3.08
C SER A 3 26.14 -33.39 -3.05
N GLN A 4 24.99 -33.47 -3.73
CA GLN A 4 23.90 -32.52 -3.57
C GLN A 4 23.12 -32.87 -2.30
N SER A 5 23.05 -31.92 -1.36
CA SER A 5 22.15 -31.98 -0.21
C SER A 5 20.74 -31.60 -0.68
N LEU A 6 19.86 -32.60 -0.73
CA LEU A 6 18.42 -32.42 -0.87
C LEU A 6 17.87 -31.89 0.47
N GLY A 7 17.36 -30.66 0.45
CA GLY A 7 16.69 -30.07 1.62
C GLY A 7 15.39 -30.82 1.94
N ASP A 8 15.16 -31.04 3.23
CA ASP A 8 14.04 -31.84 3.75
C ASP A 8 12.66 -31.27 3.37
N PRO A 9 11.76 -32.09 2.79
CA PRO A 9 10.40 -31.67 2.39
C PRO A 9 9.45 -31.40 3.59
N VAL A 10 9.85 -31.76 4.81
CA VAL A 10 8.99 -31.67 6.01
C VAL A 10 8.77 -30.22 6.48
N THR A 11 9.74 -29.34 6.29
CA THR A 11 9.70 -27.95 6.80
C THR A 11 8.65 -27.08 6.07
N VAL A 12 8.35 -27.40 4.81
CA VAL A 12 7.42 -26.61 3.98
C VAL A 12 5.96 -26.91 4.34
N HIS A 13 5.64 -28.17 4.67
CA HIS A 13 4.27 -28.59 5.00
C HIS A 13 3.79 -28.07 6.36
N HIS A 14 4.69 -27.98 7.36
CA HIS A 14 4.35 -27.47 8.69
C HIS A 14 3.95 -25.98 8.69
N ARG A 15 4.62 -25.17 7.86
CA ARG A 15 4.39 -23.72 7.80
C ARG A 15 3.06 -23.35 7.13
N ALA A 16 2.62 -24.16 6.18
CA ALA A 16 1.33 -23.99 5.50
C ALA A 16 0.13 -24.36 6.39
N GLN A 17 0.30 -25.34 7.28
CA GLN A 17 -0.78 -25.79 8.18
C GLN A 17 -0.97 -24.87 9.40
N GLN A 18 0.08 -24.17 9.85
CA GLN A 18 0.03 -23.31 11.04
C GLN A 18 -0.72 -21.98 10.81
N LEU A 19 -0.87 -21.54 9.56
CA LEU A 19 -1.63 -20.34 9.16
C LEU A 19 -3.16 -20.50 9.27
N SER A 20 -3.66 -21.70 9.60
CA SER A 20 -5.09 -22.02 9.50
C SER A 20 -5.94 -21.72 10.75
N CYS A 21 -5.33 -21.38 11.89
CA CYS A 21 -6.04 -21.18 13.17
C CYS A 21 -5.94 -19.76 13.76
N GLU A 22 -5.07 -18.89 13.22
CA GLU A 22 -4.88 -17.55 13.76
C GLU A 22 -6.01 -16.60 13.30
N GLN A 23 -6.66 -15.93 14.26
CA GLN A 23 -7.65 -14.90 13.94
C GLN A 23 -6.98 -13.80 13.09
N SER A 24 -7.68 -13.35 12.06
CA SER A 24 -7.15 -12.40 11.07
C SER A 24 -8.18 -11.35 10.67
N PHE A 25 -7.70 -10.27 10.06
CA PHE A 25 -8.50 -9.21 9.49
C PHE A 25 -8.00 -8.84 8.08
N TYR A 26 -8.89 -8.23 7.30
CA TYR A 26 -8.54 -7.73 5.97
C TYR A 26 -8.01 -6.31 6.05
N TYR A 27 -6.92 -6.04 5.33
CA TYR A 27 -6.30 -4.72 5.21
C TYR A 27 -6.11 -4.36 3.74
N PHE A 28 -6.63 -3.21 3.32
CA PHE A 28 -6.45 -2.65 1.99
C PHE A 28 -5.39 -1.55 2.02
N ALA A 29 -4.28 -1.81 1.33
CA ALA A 29 -3.18 -0.86 1.14
C ALA A 29 -3.24 -0.24 -0.24
N TYR A 30 -3.15 1.09 -0.32
CA TYR A 30 -3.13 1.84 -1.58
C TYR A 30 -1.89 2.73 -1.75
N GLY A 31 -0.97 2.69 -0.77
CA GLY A 31 0.26 3.50 -0.74
C GLY A 31 1.53 2.66 -0.60
N SER A 32 2.50 3.13 0.19
CA SER A 32 3.78 2.41 0.36
C SER A 32 3.62 0.99 0.92
N CYS A 33 2.52 0.70 1.60
CA CYS A 33 2.20 -0.62 2.13
C CYS A 33 1.72 -1.62 1.06
N MET A 34 1.56 -1.19 -0.21
CA MET A 34 1.27 -2.11 -1.31
C MET A 34 2.38 -3.13 -1.50
N CYS A 35 3.65 -2.76 -1.29
CA CYS A 35 4.78 -3.66 -1.43
C CYS A 35 4.96 -4.52 -0.14
N PRO A 36 4.89 -5.86 -0.21
CA PRO A 36 5.06 -6.72 0.96
C PRO A 36 6.44 -6.56 1.62
N VAL A 37 7.48 -6.27 0.83
CA VAL A 37 8.84 -6.02 1.36
C VAL A 37 8.86 -4.79 2.27
N ASP A 38 8.17 -3.71 1.89
CA ASP A 38 8.10 -2.49 2.69
C ASP A 38 7.17 -2.64 3.90
N LEU A 39 6.08 -3.40 3.75
CA LEU A 39 5.20 -3.74 4.86
C LEU A 39 5.93 -4.61 5.90
N LYS A 40 6.71 -5.61 5.46
CA LYS A 40 7.58 -6.43 6.32
C LYS A 40 8.50 -5.58 7.19
N ARG A 41 9.13 -4.55 6.62
CA ARG A 41 10.04 -3.66 7.38
C ARG A 41 9.31 -2.94 8.53
N SER A 42 8.00 -2.72 8.38
CA SER A 42 7.18 -2.06 9.40
C SER A 42 6.61 -3.05 10.43
N LEU A 43 6.24 -4.25 9.99
CA LEU A 43 5.57 -5.25 10.83
C LEU A 43 6.52 -6.27 11.48
N GLY A 44 7.81 -6.26 11.13
CA GLY A 44 8.84 -7.11 11.75
C GLY A 44 8.88 -8.55 11.23
N GLU A 45 8.03 -8.93 10.27
CA GLU A 45 7.97 -10.30 9.75
C GLU A 45 7.55 -10.38 8.28
N SER A 46 7.69 -11.56 7.67
CA SER A 46 7.34 -11.75 6.25
C SER A 46 5.84 -11.63 6.01
N THR A 47 5.45 -10.65 5.18
CA THR A 47 4.05 -10.38 4.84
C THR A 47 3.63 -10.93 3.48
N HIS A 48 4.54 -11.53 2.71
CA HIS A 48 4.22 -12.11 1.39
C HIS A 48 3.12 -13.16 1.48
N GLY A 49 3.12 -14.00 2.53
CA GLY A 49 2.09 -15.01 2.77
C GLY A 49 0.71 -14.45 3.12
N TYR A 50 0.63 -13.15 3.42
CA TYR A 50 -0.63 -12.47 3.77
C TYR A 50 -1.27 -11.76 2.57
N VAL A 51 -0.61 -11.72 1.41
CA VAL A 51 -1.17 -11.07 0.22
C VAL A 51 -2.35 -11.89 -0.31
N VAL A 52 -3.53 -11.28 -0.37
CA VAL A 52 -4.69 -11.84 -1.07
C VAL A 52 -4.61 -11.52 -2.56
N GLY A 53 -4.23 -10.28 -2.91
CA GLY A 53 -3.96 -9.85 -4.29
C GLY A 53 -4.39 -8.41 -4.60
N PRO A 54 -4.32 -7.99 -5.88
CA PRO A 54 -4.86 -6.72 -6.34
C PRO A 54 -6.33 -6.58 -5.98
N ALA A 55 -6.71 -5.41 -5.49
CA ALA A 55 -8.07 -5.09 -5.08
C ALA A 55 -8.47 -3.69 -5.54
N LEU A 56 -9.78 -3.48 -5.62
CA LEU A 56 -10.40 -2.24 -6.04
C LEU A 56 -11.27 -1.70 -4.90
N LEU A 57 -11.10 -0.43 -4.58
CA LEU A 57 -11.90 0.34 -3.65
C LEU A 57 -12.76 1.35 -4.44
N PRO A 58 -14.06 1.07 -4.65
CA PRO A 58 -14.98 1.98 -5.34
C PRO A 58 -15.41 3.14 -4.43
N GLY A 59 -15.77 4.29 -5.01
CA GLY A 59 -16.27 5.44 -4.28
C GLY A 59 -15.18 6.29 -3.63
N TYR A 60 -13.93 6.12 -4.07
CA TYR A 60 -12.78 6.85 -3.57
C TYR A 60 -11.84 7.24 -4.71
N ARG A 61 -11.11 8.34 -4.50
CA ARG A 61 -9.97 8.74 -5.33
C ARG A 61 -8.70 8.88 -4.50
N LEU A 62 -7.55 8.63 -5.15
CA LEU A 62 -6.25 8.91 -4.57
C LEU A 62 -5.90 10.40 -4.64
N GLY A 63 -5.09 10.85 -3.70
CA GLY A 63 -4.40 12.13 -3.76
C GLY A 63 -3.32 12.24 -2.69
N PHE A 64 -2.60 13.37 -2.68
CA PHE A 64 -1.51 13.64 -1.74
C PHE A 64 -1.87 14.74 -0.73
N PHE A 65 -2.90 14.52 0.08
CA PHE A 65 -3.48 15.52 0.99
C PHE A 65 -2.76 15.62 2.35
N ARG A 66 -1.54 15.09 2.47
CA ARG A 66 -0.76 15.19 3.70
C ARG A 66 0.73 15.27 3.42
N ARG A 67 1.42 16.11 4.19
CA ARG A 67 2.88 16.06 4.31
C ARG A 67 3.30 15.12 5.43
N SER A 68 4.07 14.09 5.10
CA SER A 68 4.69 13.24 6.11
C SER A 68 5.92 13.92 6.67
N GLN A 69 6.00 14.09 8.00
CA GLN A 69 7.20 14.62 8.66
C GLN A 69 8.38 13.65 8.48
N ARG A 70 8.16 12.35 8.75
CA ARG A 70 9.17 11.29 8.59
C ARG A 70 9.75 11.19 7.18
N ARG A 71 8.93 11.35 6.14
CA ARG A 71 9.36 11.23 4.73
C ARG A 71 9.66 12.57 4.07
N ASN A 72 9.38 13.68 4.75
CA ASN A 72 9.55 15.05 4.28
C ASN A 72 8.95 15.34 2.88
N CYS A 73 7.80 14.74 2.56
CA CYS A 73 7.12 14.91 1.26
C CYS A 73 5.61 14.64 1.36
N GLY A 74 4.89 14.88 0.27
CA GLY A 74 3.50 14.45 0.13
C GLY A 74 3.39 12.93 0.19
N VAL A 75 2.38 12.42 0.90
CA VAL A 75 2.06 10.99 0.99
C VAL A 75 0.63 10.73 0.55
N LEU A 76 0.40 9.52 0.04
CA LEU A 76 -0.91 9.13 -0.48
C LEU A 76 -1.97 9.11 0.60
N ASP A 77 -3.17 9.48 0.18
CA ASP A 77 -4.41 9.43 0.92
C ASP A 77 -5.53 9.02 -0.05
N VAL A 78 -6.64 8.56 0.53
CA VAL A 78 -7.91 8.37 -0.19
C VAL A 78 -8.95 9.33 0.35
N ILE A 79 -9.73 9.90 -0.54
CA ILE A 79 -10.93 10.68 -0.18
C ILE A 79 -12.13 10.17 -0.96
N GLN A 80 -13.33 10.41 -0.43
CA GLN A 80 -14.56 9.99 -1.07
C GLN A 80 -14.75 10.69 -2.42
N ASP A 81 -15.13 9.90 -3.41
CA ASP A 81 -15.53 10.34 -4.75
C ASP A 81 -16.35 9.21 -5.37
N ALA A 82 -17.66 9.42 -5.47
CA ALA A 82 -18.62 8.38 -5.88
C ALA A 82 -18.37 7.82 -7.29
N GLU A 83 -17.70 8.58 -8.16
CA GLU A 83 -17.44 8.20 -9.55
C GLU A 83 -16.05 7.59 -9.74
N ALA A 84 -15.20 7.66 -8.72
CA ALA A 84 -13.82 7.19 -8.78
C ALA A 84 -13.61 5.84 -8.10
N GLN A 85 -12.46 5.24 -8.41
CA GLN A 85 -12.02 3.99 -7.81
C GLN A 85 -10.51 3.97 -7.61
N VAL A 86 -10.07 3.29 -6.55
CA VAL A 86 -8.66 3.16 -6.18
C VAL A 86 -8.24 1.70 -6.30
N HIS A 87 -7.17 1.44 -7.05
CA HIS A 87 -6.52 0.13 -7.02
C HIS A 87 -5.48 0.09 -5.90
N GLY A 88 -5.39 -1.07 -5.26
CA GLY A 88 -4.45 -1.33 -4.18
C GLY A 88 -4.23 -2.83 -4.01
N VAL A 89 -3.70 -3.20 -2.85
CA VAL A 89 -3.39 -4.59 -2.49
C VAL A 89 -4.18 -4.94 -1.24
N LEU A 90 -4.92 -6.05 -1.33
CA LEU A 90 -5.61 -6.64 -0.20
C LEU A 90 -4.70 -7.64 0.51
N TYR A 91 -4.59 -7.49 1.82
CA TYR A 91 -3.89 -8.38 2.73
C TYR A 91 -4.89 -9.04 3.69
N ARG A 92 -4.57 -10.25 4.13
CA ARG A 92 -5.20 -10.92 5.27
C ARG A 92 -4.15 -11.03 6.38
N LEU A 93 -4.16 -10.08 7.30
CA LEU A 93 -3.17 -9.97 8.37
C LEU A 93 -3.68 -10.63 9.65
N PRO A 94 -2.82 -11.29 10.45
CA PRO A 94 -3.19 -11.76 11.77
C PRO A 94 -3.37 -10.59 12.75
N TRP A 95 -4.29 -10.74 13.72
CA TRP A 95 -4.63 -9.67 14.65
C TRP A 95 -3.46 -9.15 15.49
N ARG A 96 -2.46 -9.98 15.78
CA ARG A 96 -1.25 -9.56 16.50
C ARG A 96 -0.44 -8.48 15.78
N LEU A 97 -0.61 -8.31 14.46
CA LEU A 97 0.03 -7.24 13.69
C LEU A 97 -0.79 -5.94 13.66
N SER A 98 -2.00 -5.94 14.23
CA SER A 98 -2.89 -4.77 14.22
C SER A 98 -2.20 -3.56 14.85
N ALA A 99 -1.65 -3.70 16.07
CA ALA A 99 -1.02 -2.59 16.78
C ALA A 99 0.19 -2.03 16.03
N CYS A 100 1.07 -2.90 15.52
CA CYS A 100 2.21 -2.47 14.71
C CYS A 100 1.79 -1.73 13.42
N LEU A 101 0.66 -2.14 12.82
CA LEU A 101 0.10 -1.45 11.67
C LEU A 101 -0.48 -0.08 12.06
N ASP A 102 -1.18 0.00 13.19
CA ASP A 102 -1.74 1.25 13.71
C ASP A 102 -0.63 2.27 14.04
N GLU A 103 0.46 1.85 14.70
CA GLU A 103 1.65 2.67 14.97
C GLU A 103 2.31 3.17 13.67
N ARG A 104 2.33 2.34 12.63
CA ARG A 104 2.95 2.66 11.34
C ARG A 104 2.21 3.78 10.60
N GLU A 105 0.91 3.88 10.80
CA GLU A 105 0.00 4.79 10.09
C GLU A 105 -0.27 6.07 10.90
N GLU A 106 0.72 6.52 11.68
CA GLU A 106 0.71 7.81 12.39
C GLU A 106 0.14 8.94 11.52
N GLY A 107 -0.87 9.67 12.02
CA GLY A 107 -1.58 10.76 11.35
C GLY A 107 -2.58 10.32 10.26
N TYR A 108 -2.89 9.04 10.23
CA TYR A 108 -4.09 8.50 9.59
C TYR A 108 -5.04 7.95 10.67
N CYS A 109 -6.34 7.86 10.35
CA CYS A 109 -7.31 7.13 11.14
C CYS A 109 -7.78 5.87 10.40
N GLN A 110 -8.13 4.85 11.18
CA GLN A 110 -8.69 3.62 10.65
C GLN A 110 -10.07 3.87 10.03
N GLN A 111 -10.32 3.28 8.87
CA GLN A 111 -11.62 3.24 8.21
C GLN A 111 -11.99 1.81 7.86
N ARG A 112 -13.31 1.55 7.76
CA ARG A 112 -13.85 0.29 7.27
C ARG A 112 -14.48 0.53 5.91
N VAL A 113 -13.97 -0.16 4.90
CA VAL A 113 -14.38 -0.02 3.52
C VAL A 113 -14.78 -1.37 2.93
N THR A 114 -15.45 -1.32 1.79
CA THR A 114 -15.75 -2.50 0.99
C THR A 114 -14.83 -2.50 -0.22
N VAL A 115 -14.08 -3.59 -0.40
CA VAL A 115 -13.15 -3.74 -1.54
C VAL A 115 -13.48 -4.99 -2.35
N HIS A 116 -13.17 -4.94 -3.64
CA HIS A 116 -13.39 -6.04 -4.57
C HIS A 116 -12.03 -6.65 -4.94
N CYS A 117 -11.87 -7.96 -4.75
CA CYS A 117 -10.65 -8.68 -5.10
C CYS A 117 -11.02 -10.03 -5.72
N ARG A 118 -10.50 -10.31 -6.93
CA ARG A 118 -10.73 -11.57 -7.67
C ARG A 118 -12.22 -11.94 -7.78
N GLY A 119 -13.07 -10.97 -8.12
CA GLY A 119 -14.51 -11.16 -8.28
C GLY A 119 -15.29 -11.36 -6.97
N ARG A 120 -14.65 -11.21 -5.81
CA ARG A 120 -15.29 -11.31 -4.49
C ARG A 120 -15.30 -9.96 -3.79
N CYS A 121 -16.35 -9.73 -2.99
CA CYS A 121 -16.53 -8.55 -2.17
C CYS A 121 -16.02 -8.83 -0.74
N TYR A 122 -15.27 -7.88 -0.18
CA TYR A 122 -14.70 -7.94 1.17
C TYR A 122 -15.19 -6.73 1.98
N PRO A 123 -16.37 -6.84 2.63
CA PRO A 123 -16.89 -5.79 3.49
C PRO A 123 -16.06 -5.65 4.77
N GLN A 124 -16.16 -4.49 5.43
CA GLN A 124 -15.47 -4.21 6.70
C GLN A 124 -13.93 -4.35 6.62
N THR A 125 -13.37 -4.21 5.42
CA THR A 125 -11.91 -4.23 5.21
C THR A 125 -11.31 -2.98 5.82
N ARG A 126 -10.26 -3.17 6.62
CA ARG A 126 -9.54 -2.07 7.24
C ARG A 126 -8.76 -1.31 6.18
N THR A 127 -8.81 0.01 6.22
CA THR A 127 -7.86 0.88 5.53
C THR A 127 -7.58 2.09 6.43
N TYR A 128 -6.72 3.00 5.97
CA TYR A 128 -6.36 4.20 6.70
C TYR A 128 -6.61 5.43 5.82
N THR A 129 -7.04 6.53 6.39
CA THR A 129 -7.22 7.82 5.68
C THR A 129 -6.63 8.94 6.52
N VAL A 130 -6.08 9.97 5.89
CA VAL A 130 -5.47 11.10 6.60
C VAL A 130 -6.51 11.78 7.51
N VAL A 131 -6.11 12.09 8.75
CA VAL A 131 -6.96 12.84 9.70
C VAL A 131 -7.07 14.30 9.29
N ASP A 132 -5.94 15.01 9.28
CA ASP A 132 -5.88 16.43 8.94
C ASP A 132 -5.49 16.61 7.47
N LYS A 133 -6.52 16.60 6.60
CA LYS A 133 -6.34 16.71 5.15
C LYS A 133 -6.05 18.15 4.74
N LEU A 134 -5.05 18.31 3.90
CA LEU A 134 -4.75 19.57 3.23
C LEU A 134 -5.73 19.79 2.07
N TYR A 135 -6.04 21.06 1.79
CA TYR A 135 -6.89 21.43 0.65
C TYR A 135 -6.20 21.19 -0.70
N GLN A 136 -4.87 21.25 -0.73
CA GLN A 136 -4.07 21.07 -1.94
C GLN A 136 -3.15 19.87 -1.80
N GLU A 137 -2.92 19.20 -2.92
CA GLU A 137 -2.01 18.08 -2.98
C GLU A 137 -0.55 18.56 -2.92
N ILE A 138 0.26 17.85 -2.14
CA ILE A 138 1.71 18.06 -2.05
C ILE A 138 2.41 16.99 -2.87
N ALA A 139 3.39 17.38 -3.68
CA ALA A 139 4.17 16.41 -4.44
C ALA A 139 4.93 15.43 -3.52
N PRO A 140 4.93 14.13 -3.84
CA PRO A 140 5.87 13.18 -3.23
C PRO A 140 7.31 13.46 -3.68
N ASN A 141 8.28 12.95 -2.93
CA ASN A 141 9.67 12.90 -3.38
C ASN A 141 9.94 11.62 -4.19
N ASP A 142 11.10 11.58 -4.86
CA ASP A 142 11.46 10.49 -5.78
C ASP A 142 11.59 9.14 -5.09
N TRP A 143 12.03 9.14 -3.83
CA TRP A 143 12.10 7.92 -3.04
C TRP A 143 10.71 7.35 -2.76
N TYR A 144 9.77 8.18 -2.29
CA TYR A 144 8.42 7.73 -1.97
C TYR A 144 7.64 7.32 -3.22
N SER A 145 7.76 8.09 -4.32
CA SER A 145 7.15 7.73 -5.61
C SER A 145 7.67 6.38 -6.10
N SER A 146 8.97 6.12 -6.02
CA SER A 146 9.58 4.84 -6.41
C SER A 146 9.04 3.67 -5.58
N VAL A 147 8.85 3.86 -4.27
CA VAL A 147 8.27 2.83 -3.38
C VAL A 147 6.83 2.52 -3.78
N VAL A 148 6.01 3.55 -3.98
CA VAL A 148 4.59 3.40 -4.37
C VAL A 148 4.46 2.72 -5.72
N LEU A 149 5.16 3.22 -6.74
CA LEU A 149 5.08 2.70 -8.10
C LEU A 149 5.62 1.26 -8.19
N ARG A 150 6.72 0.97 -7.48
CA ARG A 150 7.22 -0.41 -7.37
C ARG A 150 6.17 -1.32 -6.77
N GLY A 151 5.54 -0.93 -5.66
CA GLY A 151 4.50 -1.74 -5.02
C GLY A 151 3.30 -1.96 -5.92
N ALA A 152 2.84 -0.93 -6.63
CA ALA A 152 1.76 -1.04 -7.60
C ALA A 152 2.09 -2.04 -8.71
N TRP A 153 3.28 -1.92 -9.30
CA TRP A 153 3.73 -2.79 -10.38
C TRP A 153 3.94 -4.23 -9.93
N THR A 154 4.74 -4.46 -8.88
CA THR A 154 5.14 -5.81 -8.46
C THR A 154 3.98 -6.60 -7.86
N CYS A 155 2.94 -5.94 -7.36
CA CYS A 155 1.74 -6.61 -6.88
C CYS A 155 0.69 -6.84 -7.95
N GLY A 156 0.93 -6.42 -9.20
CA GLY A 156 0.06 -6.70 -10.34
C GLY A 156 -1.18 -5.82 -10.41
N LEU A 157 -1.08 -4.53 -10.01
CA LEU A 157 -2.14 -3.58 -10.33
C LEU A 157 -2.21 -3.36 -11.86
N PRO A 158 -3.37 -2.99 -12.41
CA PRO A 158 -3.52 -2.79 -13.85
C PRO A 158 -2.53 -1.76 -14.40
N GLU A 159 -1.95 -2.05 -15.55
CA GLU A 159 -0.92 -1.21 -16.16
C GLU A 159 -1.41 0.23 -16.37
N GLN A 160 -2.63 0.39 -16.88
CA GLN A 160 -3.25 1.70 -17.07
C GLN A 160 -3.33 2.50 -15.76
N TYR A 161 -3.61 1.84 -14.64
CA TYR A 161 -3.67 2.49 -13.33
C TYR A 161 -2.28 2.92 -12.86
N CYS A 162 -1.27 2.07 -13.05
CA CYS A 162 0.12 2.42 -12.75
C CYS A 162 0.58 3.65 -13.56
N TRP A 163 0.20 3.74 -14.84
CA TRP A 163 0.46 4.92 -15.67
C TRP A 163 -0.26 6.17 -15.19
N GLN A 164 -1.55 6.07 -14.86
CA GLN A 164 -2.31 7.20 -14.29
C GLN A 164 -1.67 7.73 -13.00
N LEU A 165 -1.27 6.83 -12.10
CA LEU A 165 -0.59 7.18 -10.86
C LEU A 165 0.76 7.84 -11.11
N PHE A 166 1.56 7.30 -12.04
CA PHE A 166 2.83 7.90 -12.45
C PHE A 166 2.64 9.31 -13.00
N HIS A 167 1.71 9.51 -13.93
CA HIS A 167 1.45 10.82 -14.53
C HIS A 167 0.94 11.84 -13.50
N HIS A 168 0.09 11.43 -12.56
CA HIS A 168 -0.36 12.30 -11.47
C HIS A 168 0.82 12.75 -10.60
N ILE A 169 1.68 11.80 -10.20
CA ILE A 169 2.90 12.09 -9.43
C ILE A 169 3.81 13.07 -10.18
N GLN A 170 4.10 12.81 -11.46
CA GLN A 170 4.96 13.68 -12.27
C GLN A 170 4.40 15.09 -12.39
N ARG A 171 3.09 15.23 -12.60
CA ARG A 171 2.42 16.54 -12.66
C ARG A 171 2.59 17.33 -11.36
N LEU A 172 2.46 16.67 -10.20
CA LEU A 172 2.68 17.33 -8.91
C LEU A 172 4.14 17.74 -8.73
N GLN A 173 5.09 16.87 -9.11
CA GLN A 173 6.52 17.16 -9.00
C GLN A 173 6.95 18.34 -9.88
N GLN A 174 6.44 18.43 -11.12
CA GLN A 174 6.71 19.54 -12.02
C GLN A 174 6.19 20.88 -11.50
N ARG A 175 4.98 20.91 -10.91
CA ARG A 175 4.42 22.12 -10.29
C ARG A 175 5.20 22.59 -9.07
N ARG A 176 5.93 21.69 -8.40
CA ARG A 176 6.73 22.00 -7.22
C ARG A 176 8.07 22.65 -7.57
N SER A 177 8.64 22.38 -8.74
CA SER A 177 9.88 23.01 -9.19
C SER A 177 9.62 24.48 -9.47
N PRO A 178 10.15 25.43 -8.67
CA PRO A 178 10.28 26.80 -9.14
C PRO A 178 11.28 26.77 -10.30
N ASP A 179 11.13 27.64 -11.29
CA ASP A 179 12.13 27.88 -12.33
C ASP A 179 13.50 28.21 -11.70
N VAL A 180 14.35 27.19 -11.52
CA VAL A 180 15.74 27.36 -11.07
C VAL A 180 16.61 27.96 -12.19
N TRP A 181 16.06 28.14 -13.40
CA TRP A 181 16.78 28.66 -14.57
C TRP A 181 16.52 30.13 -14.92
N SER A 182 15.83 30.92 -14.08
CA SER A 182 15.56 32.35 -14.36
C SER A 182 16.57 33.34 -13.75
N ARG A 183 17.77 32.91 -13.32
CA ARG A 183 18.81 33.78 -12.74
C ARG A 183 20.25 33.44 -13.13
N ILE A 184 20.53 33.25 -14.43
CA ILE A 184 21.89 33.39 -14.96
C ILE A 184 21.85 34.37 -16.12
#